data_AF-A0A7H8R9K7-F1
#
_entry.id   AF-A0A7H8R9K7-F1
#
_cell.length_a   1.000
_cell.length_b   1.000
_cell.length_c   1.000
_cell.angle_alpha   90.00
_cell.angle_beta   90.00
_cell.angle_gamma   90.00
#
_symmetry.space_group_name_H-M   'P 1'
#
loop_
_entity.id
_entity.type
_entity.pdbx_description
1 polymer ?
#
loop_
_entity_poly.entity_id
_entity_poly.type
_entity_poly.pdbx_seq_one_letter_code
_entity_poly.pdbx_strand_id
1 'polypeptide(L)'
;MGSVPRGLRQVLQKSPSDIVILSSVRTAITRAKKGGFKDAYPEELLAHVLKATLAANPNLDPALIDDVAIGSVLQELGGAKAGRMAQIHAGFPHSVPFHTINRQCSSGLAAITTVANGIRSGGIDIGVGGGMESMTRNYGSRAIPTVLWPELKDSPSKDSRDCIMPMGITSENVASRYGISRADQDAFAAHSHHKAAAAQAAGLFDAEIVPVTTKVFDAEHPDAPPRDLTVSKDDGIRPTVSVEKMANLKPAFAENGTSTAGNSSQVSDGAAATLLMRRSTATELGLTSAIKGRWVATAVAGVAPDEMGVGPAVAIPKLLGQVGLEVADVGIWEINEAFASQALYSVRKLGIDEAKVNPKGGAIALGHPLGATGARQLATLLPELERTGQEVGVVTSINYIQNSILAWKTTSDVIANYLTLSILHTQHNKTSSSTFVWLIATRDDSRELPQPAHFSVFVPFITDPREGSLISIVGTPTTGYQLEFERSYSYKTICLYCQPPIKESVPQGNLEITATQVPVPGITEGFKGSASGKSAKRSQEWTTEYIKHLIFKDYVDPVAIEIVQSVFPDL
;
A
#
# COMPACT_ATOMS: atom_id res chain seq x y z
N MET A 1 -13.92 -6.27 8.20
CA MET A 1 -13.00 -5.88 7.11
C MET A 1 -13.48 -4.55 6.55
N GLY A 2 -12.65 -3.51 6.56
CA GLY A 2 -13.06 -2.19 6.06
C GLY A 2 -13.21 -2.18 4.53
N SER A 3 -14.22 -1.46 4.03
CA SER A 3 -14.35 -1.17 2.60
C SER A 3 -13.16 -0.35 2.09
N VAL A 4 -12.82 -0.48 0.80
CA VAL A 4 -11.83 0.39 0.15
C VAL A 4 -12.28 1.85 0.34
N PRO A 5 -11.43 2.76 0.85
CA PRO A 5 -11.82 4.15 1.06
C PRO A 5 -12.20 4.81 -0.27
N ARG A 6 -13.29 5.58 -0.28
CA ARG A 6 -13.80 6.24 -1.49
C ARG A 6 -13.82 7.77 -1.35
N GLY A 7 -13.38 8.45 -2.39
CA GLY A 7 -13.23 9.90 -2.44
C GLY A 7 -11.93 10.36 -1.77
N LEU A 8 -11.40 11.48 -2.26
CA LEU A 8 -10.10 12.02 -1.84
C LEU A 8 -10.00 12.14 -0.31
N ARG A 9 -11.00 12.74 0.35
CA ARG A 9 -11.00 12.88 1.81
C ARG A 9 -10.78 11.56 2.57
N GLN A 10 -11.45 10.48 2.17
CA GLN A 10 -11.27 9.17 2.83
C GLN A 10 -9.92 8.54 2.44
N VAL A 11 -9.49 8.75 1.19
CA VAL A 11 -8.16 8.36 0.70
C VAL A 11 -7.02 9.16 1.33
N LEU A 12 -7.29 10.27 2.03
CA LEU A 12 -6.31 10.99 2.84
C LEU A 12 -6.41 10.66 4.35
N GLN A 13 -7.56 10.18 4.82
CA GLN A 13 -7.78 9.91 6.24
C GLN A 13 -6.98 8.69 6.72
N LYS A 14 -6.09 8.88 7.70
CA LYS A 14 -5.30 7.81 8.34
C LYS A 14 -6.21 6.91 9.19
N SER A 15 -6.05 5.59 9.05
CA SER A 15 -6.77 4.57 9.84
C SER A 15 -5.80 3.53 10.42
N PRO A 16 -6.04 2.97 11.62
CA PRO A 16 -5.27 1.84 12.16
C PRO A 16 -5.23 0.62 11.22
N SER A 17 -6.24 0.45 10.37
CA SER A 17 -6.31 -0.65 9.40
C SER A 17 -5.56 -0.38 8.09
N ASP A 18 -4.93 0.78 7.94
CA ASP A 18 -4.17 1.11 6.74
C ASP A 18 -3.01 0.14 6.51
N ILE A 19 -2.69 -0.11 5.24
CA ILE A 19 -1.48 -0.81 4.86
C ILE A 19 -0.40 0.23 4.56
N VAL A 20 0.51 0.40 5.50
CA VAL A 20 1.55 1.43 5.46
C VAL A 20 2.84 0.89 4.86
N ILE A 21 3.55 1.77 4.17
CA ILE A 21 4.85 1.51 3.56
C ILE A 21 5.92 2.18 4.43
N LEU A 22 6.87 1.41 4.94
CA LEU A 22 7.95 1.93 5.79
C LEU A 22 9.24 2.18 5.01
N SER A 23 9.50 1.37 3.98
CA SER A 23 10.63 1.58 3.08
C SER A 23 10.30 1.04 1.70
N SER A 24 10.89 1.67 0.68
CA SER A 24 10.85 1.20 -0.69
C SER A 24 12.16 1.62 -1.34
N VAL A 25 13.00 0.64 -1.66
CA VAL A 25 14.37 0.86 -2.16
C VAL A 25 14.63 0.00 -3.38
N ARG A 26 15.60 0.42 -4.19
CA ARG A 26 15.97 -0.23 -5.45
C ARG A 26 17.48 -0.28 -5.62
N THR A 27 17.97 -1.18 -6.45
CA THR A 27 19.31 -1.01 -7.02
C THR A 27 19.30 0.14 -8.02
N ALA A 28 20.48 0.56 -8.47
CA ALA A 28 20.59 1.17 -9.79
C ALA A 28 19.97 0.25 -10.86
N ILE A 29 19.62 0.78 -12.02
CA ILE A 29 19.24 -0.01 -13.18
C ILE A 29 20.35 0.11 -14.21
N THR A 30 20.85 -1.04 -14.66
CA THR A 30 21.96 -1.09 -15.62
C THR A 30 21.55 -1.80 -16.90
N ARG A 31 22.14 -1.40 -18.01
CA ARG A 31 21.92 -2.01 -19.32
C ARG A 31 22.37 -3.46 -19.32
N ALA A 32 21.54 -4.33 -19.88
CA ALA A 32 21.89 -5.73 -20.02
C ALA A 32 23.16 -5.90 -20.89
N LYS A 33 24.00 -6.88 -20.53
CA LYS A 33 25.24 -7.31 -21.18
C LYS A 33 26.39 -6.30 -21.18
N LYS A 34 26.12 -5.00 -21.01
CA LYS A 34 27.10 -3.91 -21.15
C LYS A 34 27.17 -2.98 -19.94
N GLY A 35 26.19 -3.04 -19.05
CA GLY A 35 26.10 -2.18 -17.88
C GLY A 35 26.85 -2.71 -16.66
N GLY A 36 26.75 -1.97 -15.55
CA GLY A 36 27.43 -2.29 -14.30
C GLY A 36 27.08 -3.67 -13.72
N PHE A 37 25.89 -4.21 -13.99
CA PHE A 37 25.46 -5.53 -13.51
C PHE A 37 25.60 -6.66 -14.53
N LYS A 38 26.38 -6.48 -15.61
CA LYS A 38 26.56 -7.51 -16.64
C LYS A 38 27.00 -8.89 -16.09
N ASP A 39 27.72 -8.91 -14.97
CA ASP A 39 28.21 -10.13 -14.33
C ASP A 39 27.48 -10.45 -13.01
N ALA A 40 26.63 -9.56 -12.51
CA ALA A 40 25.88 -9.76 -11.27
C ALA A 40 24.77 -10.81 -11.47
N TYR A 41 24.39 -11.46 -10.38
CA TYR A 41 23.26 -12.39 -10.38
C TYR A 41 21.98 -11.69 -9.92
N PRO A 42 20.79 -12.03 -10.45
CA PRO A 42 19.54 -11.39 -10.01
C PRO A 42 19.27 -11.59 -8.50
N GLU A 43 19.59 -12.77 -7.96
CA GLU A 43 19.51 -13.07 -6.52
C GLU A 43 20.53 -12.28 -5.67
N GLU A 44 21.68 -11.92 -6.23
CA GLU A 44 22.65 -11.02 -5.60
C GLU A 44 22.08 -9.60 -5.52
N LEU A 45 21.48 -9.10 -6.61
CA LEU A 45 20.80 -7.80 -6.62
C LEU A 45 19.64 -7.77 -5.62
N LEU A 46 18.85 -8.84 -5.56
CA LEU A 46 17.78 -9.01 -4.58
C LEU A 46 18.29 -8.99 -3.14
N ALA A 47 19.37 -9.72 -2.84
CA ALA A 47 19.94 -9.77 -1.50
C ALA A 47 20.34 -8.37 -0.99
N HIS A 48 20.89 -7.52 -1.88
CA HIS A 48 21.26 -6.15 -1.53
C HIS A 48 20.05 -5.30 -1.14
N VAL A 49 18.96 -5.32 -1.92
CA VAL A 49 17.77 -4.53 -1.60
C VAL A 49 17.00 -5.08 -0.39
N LEU A 50 16.99 -6.39 -0.17
CA LEU A 50 16.42 -7.00 1.02
C LEU A 50 17.21 -6.61 2.28
N LYS A 51 18.54 -6.66 2.22
CA LYS A 51 19.41 -6.22 3.32
C LYS A 51 19.23 -4.73 3.62
N ALA A 52 19.13 -3.89 2.57
CA ALA A 52 18.86 -2.47 2.72
C ALA A 52 17.47 -2.19 3.32
N THR A 53 16.48 -3.00 2.99
CA THR A 53 15.13 -2.92 3.57
C THR A 53 15.16 -3.16 5.08
N LEU A 54 15.88 -4.18 5.55
CA LEU A 54 16.10 -4.41 6.98
C LEU A 54 16.90 -3.27 7.63
N ALA A 55 17.98 -2.83 6.98
CA ALA A 55 18.83 -1.75 7.49
C ALA A 55 18.08 -0.40 7.61
N ALA A 56 17.10 -0.13 6.74
CA ALA A 56 16.25 1.04 6.83
C ALA A 56 15.26 0.98 8.01
N ASN A 57 15.07 -0.19 8.62
CA ASN A 57 14.13 -0.44 9.71
C ASN A 57 14.82 -1.20 10.87
N PRO A 58 15.87 -0.62 11.49
CA PRO A 58 16.73 -1.34 12.44
C PRO A 58 16.01 -1.80 13.73
N ASN A 59 14.85 -1.21 14.02
CA ASN A 59 14.03 -1.55 15.19
C ASN A 59 12.96 -2.63 14.89
N LEU A 60 12.87 -3.10 13.65
CA LEU A 60 12.00 -4.22 13.29
C LEU A 60 12.78 -5.53 13.43
N ASP A 61 12.33 -6.43 14.29
CA ASP A 61 12.83 -7.81 14.31
C ASP A 61 12.46 -8.51 12.99
N PRO A 62 13.43 -8.96 12.17
CA PRO A 62 13.14 -9.66 10.92
C PRO A 62 12.29 -10.91 11.08
N ALA A 63 12.25 -11.52 12.27
CA ALA A 63 11.41 -12.69 12.55
C ALA A 63 9.91 -12.38 12.58
N LEU A 64 9.52 -11.11 12.71
CA LEU A 64 8.13 -10.66 12.67
C LEU A 64 7.59 -10.49 11.24
N ILE A 65 8.44 -10.63 10.22
CA ILE A 65 8.01 -10.56 8.83
C ILE A 65 7.32 -11.88 8.47
N ASP A 66 6.05 -11.81 8.11
CA ASP A 66 5.23 -13.01 7.88
C ASP A 66 5.37 -13.57 6.47
N ASP A 67 5.74 -12.75 5.48
CA ASP A 67 5.92 -13.19 4.09
C ASP A 67 6.82 -12.27 3.26
N VAL A 68 7.50 -12.86 2.27
CA VAL A 68 8.29 -12.15 1.26
C VAL A 68 7.88 -12.62 -0.13
N ALA A 69 7.26 -11.70 -0.88
CA ALA A 69 6.80 -11.92 -2.23
C ALA A 69 7.71 -11.16 -3.22
N ILE A 70 8.32 -11.87 -4.18
CA ILE A 70 9.22 -11.26 -5.17
C ILE A 70 8.74 -11.53 -6.61
N GLY A 71 8.57 -10.45 -7.37
CA GLY A 71 8.29 -10.51 -8.80
C GLY A 71 9.51 -10.93 -9.62
N SER A 72 9.37 -11.94 -10.46
CA SER A 72 10.41 -12.39 -11.42
C SER A 72 9.75 -12.98 -12.66
N VAL A 73 10.32 -12.71 -13.84
CA VAL A 73 9.73 -13.16 -15.12
C VAL A 73 10.55 -14.26 -15.78
N LEU A 74 11.84 -14.02 -15.97
CA LEU A 74 12.66 -14.82 -16.89
C LEU A 74 13.47 -15.91 -16.18
N GLN A 75 13.51 -15.92 -14.86
CA GLN A 75 14.33 -16.88 -14.12
C GLN A 75 13.76 -18.30 -14.19
N GLU A 76 14.66 -19.26 -14.14
CA GLU A 76 14.31 -20.68 -14.02
C GLU A 76 13.53 -20.91 -12.72
N LEU A 77 12.47 -21.73 -12.80
CA LEU A 77 11.51 -21.94 -11.71
C LEU A 77 10.94 -20.61 -11.14
N GLY A 78 10.89 -19.56 -11.96
CA GLY A 78 10.45 -18.22 -11.53
C GLY A 78 11.33 -17.61 -10.43
N GLY A 79 12.58 -18.06 -10.28
CA GLY A 79 13.53 -17.54 -9.28
C GLY A 79 13.24 -17.98 -7.84
N ALA A 80 12.29 -18.89 -7.58
CA ALA A 80 11.83 -19.21 -6.23
C ALA A 80 12.95 -19.71 -5.30
N LYS A 81 13.76 -20.67 -5.76
CA LYS A 81 14.85 -21.24 -4.95
C LYS A 81 16.00 -20.25 -4.72
N ALA A 82 16.48 -19.60 -5.79
CA ALA A 82 17.56 -18.64 -5.72
C ALA A 82 17.16 -17.39 -4.91
N GLY A 83 15.93 -16.91 -5.08
CA GLY A 83 15.39 -15.81 -4.29
C GLY A 83 15.27 -16.13 -2.80
N ARG A 84 14.87 -17.36 -2.45
CA ARG A 84 14.90 -17.82 -1.05
C ARG A 84 16.31 -17.83 -0.48
N MET A 85 17.31 -18.25 -1.26
CA MET A 85 18.72 -18.18 -0.84
C MET A 85 19.14 -16.72 -0.59
N ALA A 86 18.79 -15.80 -1.49
CA ALA A 86 19.06 -14.36 -1.33
C ALA A 86 18.44 -13.77 -0.07
N GLN A 87 17.19 -14.12 0.23
CA GLN A 87 16.49 -13.65 1.41
C GLN A 87 17.15 -14.11 2.71
N ILE A 88 17.49 -15.40 2.83
CA ILE A 88 18.21 -15.92 4.00
C ILE A 88 19.59 -15.26 4.09
N HIS A 89 20.30 -15.13 2.96
CA HIS A 89 21.59 -14.45 2.89
C HIS A 89 21.52 -12.97 3.32
N ALA A 90 20.41 -12.30 3.04
CA ALA A 90 20.17 -10.91 3.42
C ALA A 90 19.91 -10.73 4.93
N GLY A 91 19.76 -11.81 5.70
CA GLY A 91 19.59 -11.78 7.16
C GLY A 91 18.20 -12.11 7.67
N PHE A 92 17.27 -12.55 6.80
CA PHE A 92 15.96 -13.02 7.23
C PHE A 92 16.08 -14.43 7.83
N PRO A 93 15.40 -14.73 8.95
CA PRO A 93 15.44 -16.06 9.52
C PRO A 93 14.70 -17.07 8.65
N HIS A 94 15.07 -18.34 8.78
CA HIS A 94 14.47 -19.43 7.99
C HIS A 94 12.97 -19.63 8.28
N SER A 95 12.42 -19.03 9.33
CA SER A 95 11.00 -19.06 9.66
C SER A 95 10.16 -18.15 8.76
N VAL A 96 10.73 -17.06 8.23
CA VAL A 96 10.03 -16.18 7.28
C VAL A 96 9.85 -16.93 5.97
N PRO A 97 8.66 -17.02 5.37
CA PRO A 97 8.48 -17.68 4.08
C PRO A 97 8.94 -16.81 2.90
N PHE A 98 8.92 -17.42 1.71
CA PHE A 98 9.29 -16.78 0.45
C PHE A 98 8.49 -17.38 -0.68
N HIS A 99 8.00 -16.53 -1.58
CA HIS A 99 7.44 -16.99 -2.83
C HIS A 99 7.69 -15.98 -3.95
N THR A 100 7.56 -16.45 -5.20
CA THR A 100 7.68 -15.59 -6.37
C THR A 100 6.37 -15.48 -7.13
N ILE A 101 6.20 -14.35 -7.80
CA ILE A 101 5.01 -14.05 -8.60
C ILE A 101 5.48 -13.70 -10.01
N ASN A 102 4.86 -14.32 -11.00
CA ASN A 102 5.01 -13.93 -12.39
C ASN A 102 3.68 -13.38 -12.91
N ARG A 103 3.62 -12.07 -13.06
CA ARG A 103 2.62 -11.33 -13.85
C ARG A 103 3.34 -10.46 -14.87
N GLN A 104 4.36 -11.05 -15.52
CA GLN A 104 5.17 -10.41 -16.55
C GLN A 104 5.76 -9.08 -16.05
N CYS A 105 5.82 -7.99 -16.84
CA CYS A 105 6.35 -6.68 -16.43
C CYS A 105 5.72 -6.08 -15.15
N SER A 106 4.58 -6.59 -14.69
CA SER A 106 3.87 -6.13 -13.49
C SER A 106 4.17 -6.97 -12.26
N SER A 107 5.05 -7.97 -12.36
CA SER A 107 5.34 -8.94 -11.29
C SER A 107 5.73 -8.27 -9.97
N GLY A 108 6.60 -7.25 -9.99
CA GLY A 108 6.99 -6.54 -8.76
C GLY A 108 5.82 -5.80 -8.09
N LEU A 109 4.92 -5.25 -8.91
CA LEU A 109 3.71 -4.59 -8.43
C LEU A 109 2.66 -5.60 -7.91
N ALA A 110 2.56 -6.74 -8.60
CA ALA A 110 1.74 -7.86 -8.17
C ALA A 110 2.21 -8.43 -6.83
N ALA A 111 3.53 -8.47 -6.58
CA ALA A 111 4.08 -8.89 -5.31
C ALA A 111 3.74 -7.95 -4.15
N ILE A 112 3.89 -6.63 -4.36
CA ILE A 112 3.42 -5.62 -3.40
C ILE A 112 1.92 -5.76 -3.13
N THR A 113 1.12 -5.99 -4.18
CA THR A 113 -0.33 -6.19 -4.06
C THR A 113 -0.66 -7.45 -3.26
N THR A 114 0.05 -8.56 -3.48
CA THR A 114 -0.17 -9.81 -2.75
C THR A 114 0.08 -9.62 -1.26
N VAL A 115 1.18 -8.98 -0.88
CA VAL A 115 1.49 -8.64 0.51
C VAL A 115 0.43 -7.71 1.10
N ALA A 116 0.09 -6.63 0.40
CA ALA A 116 -0.94 -5.70 0.86
C ALA A 116 -2.30 -6.39 1.07
N ASN A 117 -2.69 -7.29 0.18
CA ASN A 117 -3.92 -8.06 0.31
C ASN A 117 -3.88 -9.04 1.48
N GLY A 118 -2.73 -9.68 1.74
CA GLY A 118 -2.52 -10.52 2.92
C GLY A 118 -2.67 -9.73 4.22
N ILE A 119 -2.13 -8.51 4.27
CA ILE A 119 -2.29 -7.60 5.41
C ILE A 119 -3.76 -7.18 5.56
N ARG A 120 -4.43 -6.85 4.45
CA ARG A 120 -5.84 -6.45 4.44
C ARG A 120 -6.77 -7.54 4.95
N SER A 121 -6.52 -8.79 4.57
CA SER A 121 -7.35 -9.93 4.97
C SER A 121 -7.08 -10.39 6.40
N GLY A 122 -6.00 -9.91 7.03
CA GLY A 122 -5.54 -10.37 8.34
C GLY A 122 -4.80 -11.71 8.29
N GLY A 123 -4.38 -12.16 7.10
CA GLY A 123 -3.58 -13.37 6.96
C GLY A 123 -2.10 -13.17 7.32
N ILE A 124 -1.62 -11.94 7.24
CA ILE A 124 -0.32 -11.48 7.71
C ILE A 124 -0.45 -10.06 8.29
N ASP A 125 0.57 -9.58 9.02
CA ASP A 125 0.63 -8.23 9.57
C ASP A 125 1.79 -7.42 9.00
N ILE A 126 2.88 -8.10 8.62
CA ILE A 126 4.10 -7.52 8.06
C ILE A 126 4.56 -8.35 6.86
N GLY A 127 4.95 -7.70 5.76
CA GLY A 127 5.53 -8.41 4.63
C GLY A 127 6.39 -7.54 3.72
N VAL A 128 7.19 -8.19 2.89
CA VAL A 128 8.03 -7.52 1.88
C VAL A 128 7.56 -7.87 0.48
N GLY A 129 7.19 -6.86 -0.30
CA GLY A 129 6.88 -6.99 -1.72
C GLY A 129 7.98 -6.37 -2.57
N GLY A 130 8.42 -7.06 -3.62
CA GLY A 130 9.52 -6.55 -4.45
C GLY A 130 9.61 -7.22 -5.80
N GLY A 131 10.74 -7.05 -6.49
CA GLY A 131 11.02 -7.74 -7.73
C GLY A 131 12.51 -7.73 -8.07
N MET A 132 12.94 -8.73 -8.84
CA MET A 132 14.30 -8.81 -9.39
C MET A 132 14.23 -9.27 -10.84
N GLU A 133 15.18 -8.81 -11.65
CA GLU A 133 15.38 -9.35 -12.98
C GLU A 133 16.84 -9.24 -13.40
N SER A 134 17.34 -10.27 -14.09
CA SER A 134 18.55 -10.17 -14.89
C SER A 134 18.24 -10.59 -16.31
N MET A 135 18.03 -9.60 -17.17
CA MET A 135 17.86 -9.82 -18.60
C MET A 135 19.21 -10.17 -19.25
N THR A 136 20.34 -9.75 -18.67
CA THR A 136 21.66 -10.23 -19.11
C THR A 136 21.74 -11.75 -19.11
N ARG A 137 21.29 -12.39 -18.03
CA ARG A 137 21.39 -13.84 -17.85
C ARG A 137 20.22 -14.62 -18.42
N ASN A 138 19.02 -14.03 -18.47
CA ASN A 138 17.80 -14.80 -18.70
C ASN A 138 16.95 -14.36 -19.92
N TYR A 139 17.34 -13.33 -20.68
CA TYR A 139 16.46 -12.76 -21.72
C TYR A 139 16.17 -13.67 -22.92
N GLY A 140 17.09 -14.57 -23.31
CA GLY A 140 17.02 -15.34 -24.55
C GLY A 140 15.78 -16.24 -24.72
N SER A 141 15.92 -17.55 -24.55
CA SER A 141 14.87 -18.56 -24.81
C SER A 141 13.64 -18.49 -23.89
N ARG A 142 13.56 -17.48 -23.01
CA ARG A 142 12.58 -17.39 -21.93
C ARG A 142 11.60 -16.22 -22.06
N ALA A 143 11.84 -15.27 -22.97
CA ALA A 143 10.91 -14.16 -23.21
C ALA A 143 9.66 -14.60 -23.99
N ILE A 144 9.80 -15.57 -24.90
CA ILE A 144 8.71 -16.19 -25.67
C ILE A 144 8.82 -17.71 -25.47
N PRO A 145 7.75 -18.39 -25.04
CA PRO A 145 7.78 -19.85 -24.86
C PRO A 145 8.13 -20.59 -26.16
N THR A 146 9.16 -21.45 -26.11
CA THR A 146 9.59 -22.26 -27.26
C THR A 146 8.95 -23.64 -27.29
N VAL A 147 8.56 -24.17 -26.12
CA VAL A 147 7.87 -25.45 -25.96
C VAL A 147 6.41 -25.16 -25.63
N LEU A 148 5.55 -25.34 -26.63
CA LEU A 148 4.11 -25.12 -26.54
C LEU A 148 3.36 -26.32 -27.10
N TRP A 149 2.19 -26.61 -26.55
CA TRP A 149 1.25 -27.55 -27.17
C TRP A 149 0.92 -27.06 -28.59
N PRO A 150 1.19 -27.84 -29.66
CA PRO A 150 1.07 -27.36 -31.04
C PRO A 150 -0.30 -26.75 -31.37
N GLU A 151 -1.37 -27.28 -30.79
CA GLU A 151 -2.73 -26.79 -31.02
C GLU A 151 -2.96 -25.33 -30.59
N LEU A 152 -2.16 -24.81 -29.65
CA LEU A 152 -2.23 -23.38 -29.28
C LEU A 152 -1.68 -22.46 -30.38
N LYS A 153 -0.71 -22.93 -31.17
CA LYS A 153 -0.13 -22.16 -32.28
C LYS A 153 -1.12 -22.02 -33.44
N ASP A 154 -1.89 -23.07 -33.67
CA ASP A 154 -2.93 -23.14 -34.72
C ASP A 154 -4.35 -22.94 -34.17
N SER A 155 -4.46 -22.42 -32.94
CA SER A 155 -5.75 -22.21 -32.26
C SER A 155 -6.70 -21.42 -33.17
N PRO A 156 -8.01 -21.71 -33.21
CA PRO A 156 -8.97 -20.88 -33.94
C PRO A 156 -9.17 -19.50 -33.29
N SER A 157 -8.78 -19.35 -32.01
CA SER A 157 -8.79 -18.06 -31.32
C SER A 157 -7.61 -17.21 -31.77
N LYS A 158 -7.89 -16.01 -32.30
CA LYS A 158 -6.86 -15.03 -32.65
C LYS A 158 -6.05 -14.62 -31.42
N ASP A 159 -6.73 -14.29 -30.33
CA ASP A 159 -6.10 -13.85 -29.08
C ASP A 159 -5.16 -14.92 -28.51
N SER A 160 -5.51 -16.22 -28.64
CA SER A 160 -4.63 -17.32 -28.24
C SER A 160 -3.30 -17.30 -29.00
N ARG A 161 -3.36 -17.08 -30.32
CA ARG A 161 -2.16 -17.03 -31.17
C ARG A 161 -1.33 -15.78 -30.91
N ASP A 162 -1.98 -14.66 -30.56
CA ASP A 162 -1.30 -13.39 -30.31
C ASP A 162 -0.55 -13.34 -28.96
N CYS A 163 -0.82 -14.26 -28.02
CA CYS A 163 -0.09 -14.33 -26.74
C CYS A 163 1.43 -14.57 -26.88
N ILE A 164 1.89 -15.06 -28.04
CA ILE A 164 3.32 -15.25 -28.34
C ILE A 164 3.87 -14.16 -29.28
N MET A 165 3.08 -13.12 -29.57
CA MET A 165 3.51 -11.99 -30.39
C MET A 165 4.68 -11.27 -29.70
N PRO A 166 5.77 -10.95 -30.42
CA PRO A 166 6.84 -10.14 -29.85
C PRO A 166 6.30 -8.79 -29.39
N MET A 167 6.66 -8.35 -28.19
CA MET A 167 6.15 -7.11 -27.61
C MET A 167 6.42 -5.88 -28.51
N GLY A 168 7.54 -5.86 -29.23
CA GLY A 168 7.83 -4.81 -30.19
C GLY A 168 6.82 -4.72 -31.34
N ILE A 169 6.22 -5.84 -31.77
CA ILE A 169 5.14 -5.85 -32.77
C ILE A 169 3.84 -5.30 -32.16
N THR A 170 3.54 -5.61 -30.90
CA THR A 170 2.39 -5.01 -30.20
C THR A 170 2.52 -3.49 -30.10
N SER A 171 3.75 -2.96 -29.96
CA SER A 171 4.03 -1.53 -30.00
C SER A 171 3.70 -0.92 -31.37
N GLU A 172 4.08 -1.58 -32.46
CA GLU A 172 3.75 -1.14 -33.83
C GLU A 172 2.22 -1.17 -34.06
N ASN A 173 1.53 -2.19 -33.56
CA ASN A 173 0.08 -2.27 -33.63
C ASN A 173 -0.58 -1.08 -32.93
N VAL A 174 -0.15 -0.75 -31.72
CA VAL A 174 -0.66 0.41 -30.97
C VAL A 174 -0.36 1.71 -31.71
N ALA A 175 0.88 1.90 -32.19
CA ALA A 175 1.24 3.10 -32.93
C ALA A 175 0.38 3.30 -34.18
N SER A 176 0.19 2.23 -34.95
CA SER A 176 -0.61 2.24 -36.18
C SER A 176 -2.10 2.44 -35.91
N ARG A 177 -2.70 1.65 -35.01
CA ARG A 177 -4.15 1.69 -34.71
C ARG A 177 -4.61 3.01 -34.13
N TYR A 178 -3.77 3.62 -33.28
CA TYR A 178 -4.14 4.81 -32.53
C TYR A 178 -3.42 6.08 -33.00
N GLY A 179 -2.73 6.02 -34.15
CA GLY A 179 -2.15 7.18 -34.81
C GLY A 179 -1.02 7.85 -34.02
N ILE A 180 -0.16 7.09 -33.35
CA ILE A 180 0.97 7.63 -32.59
C ILE A 180 2.19 7.77 -33.51
N SER A 181 2.46 8.99 -33.94
CA SER A 181 3.50 9.27 -34.92
C SER A 181 4.91 8.90 -34.42
N ARG A 182 5.83 8.62 -35.35
CA ARG A 182 7.25 8.43 -35.03
C ARG A 182 7.85 9.67 -34.34
N ALA A 183 7.48 10.87 -34.80
CA ALA A 183 7.97 12.12 -34.23
C ALA A 183 7.55 12.28 -32.77
N ASP A 184 6.30 11.92 -32.44
CA ASP A 184 5.80 11.95 -31.07
C ASP A 184 6.54 10.95 -30.19
N GLN A 185 6.76 9.73 -30.69
CA GLN A 185 7.48 8.68 -29.97
C GLN A 185 8.91 9.10 -29.63
N ASP A 186 9.63 9.68 -30.58
CA ASP A 186 11.01 10.14 -30.38
C ASP A 186 11.07 11.37 -29.47
N ALA A 187 10.13 12.31 -29.59
CA ALA A 187 10.05 13.47 -28.71
C ALA A 187 9.81 13.05 -27.24
N PHE A 188 8.86 12.13 -27.02
CA PHE A 188 8.58 11.59 -25.69
C PHE A 188 9.79 10.88 -25.10
N ALA A 189 10.48 10.07 -25.90
CA ALA A 189 11.68 9.36 -25.49
C ALA A 189 12.84 10.30 -25.12
N ALA A 190 13.08 11.34 -25.93
CA ALA A 190 14.09 12.36 -25.64
C ALA A 190 13.79 13.08 -24.32
N HIS A 191 12.52 13.46 -24.12
CA HIS A 191 12.08 14.10 -22.89
C HIS A 191 12.25 13.18 -21.66
N SER A 192 11.96 11.89 -21.77
CA SER A 192 12.21 10.91 -20.69
C SER A 192 13.70 10.88 -20.28
N HIS A 193 14.61 10.87 -21.26
CA HIS A 193 16.06 10.94 -21.00
C HIS A 193 16.50 12.27 -20.38
N HIS A 194 15.95 13.41 -20.82
CA HIS A 194 16.29 14.72 -20.26
C HIS A 194 15.82 14.83 -18.80
N LYS A 195 14.60 14.38 -18.49
CA LYS A 195 14.08 14.31 -17.12
C LYS A 195 14.96 13.43 -16.22
N ALA A 196 15.33 12.23 -16.70
CA ALA A 196 16.20 11.32 -15.95
C ALA A 196 17.61 11.88 -15.74
N ALA A 197 18.18 12.53 -16.76
CA ALA A 197 19.48 13.17 -16.67
C ALA A 197 19.48 14.31 -15.64
N ALA A 198 18.45 15.17 -15.65
CA ALA A 198 18.28 16.24 -14.68
C ALA A 198 18.11 15.69 -13.26
N ALA A 199 17.26 14.67 -13.08
CA ALA A 199 17.02 14.03 -11.79
C ALA A 199 18.29 13.37 -11.22
N GLN A 200 19.05 12.64 -12.03
CA GLN A 200 20.30 12.02 -11.60
C GLN A 200 21.38 13.06 -11.30
N ALA A 201 21.47 14.15 -12.08
CA ALA A 201 22.42 15.22 -11.81
C ALA A 201 22.11 15.97 -10.50
N ALA A 202 20.84 16.08 -10.14
CA ALA A 202 20.37 16.71 -8.92
C ALA A 202 20.33 15.75 -7.70
N GLY A 203 20.77 14.49 -7.82
CA GLY A 203 20.77 13.52 -6.71
C GLY A 203 19.38 13.03 -6.31
N LEU A 204 18.35 13.19 -7.15
CA LEU A 204 16.96 12.85 -6.80
C LEU A 204 16.67 11.34 -6.74
N PHE A 205 17.67 10.51 -7.02
CA PHE A 205 17.61 9.05 -6.89
C PHE A 205 18.40 8.54 -5.67
N ASP A 206 19.12 9.40 -4.95
CA ASP A 206 20.03 8.97 -3.88
C ASP A 206 19.28 8.35 -2.70
N ALA A 207 18.04 8.79 -2.44
CA ALA A 207 17.20 8.24 -1.38
C ALA A 207 16.61 6.86 -1.70
N GLU A 208 16.52 6.49 -2.99
CA GLU A 208 15.90 5.24 -3.44
C GLU A 208 16.94 4.20 -3.90
N ILE A 209 18.13 4.61 -4.35
CA ILE A 209 19.19 3.71 -4.82
C ILE A 209 20.03 3.17 -3.66
N VAL A 210 20.12 1.85 -3.60
CA VAL A 210 21.09 1.08 -2.81
C VAL A 210 22.32 0.81 -3.67
N PRO A 211 23.52 1.30 -3.28
CA PRO A 211 24.76 0.92 -3.94
C PRO A 211 25.00 -0.59 -3.84
N VAL A 212 25.34 -1.22 -4.97
CA VAL A 212 25.62 -2.65 -5.05
C VAL A 212 27.08 -2.86 -5.42
N THR A 213 27.82 -3.57 -4.58
CA THR A 213 29.19 -4.01 -4.90
C THR A 213 29.13 -5.44 -5.43
N THR A 214 29.50 -5.61 -6.69
CA THR A 214 29.49 -6.90 -7.38
C THR A 214 30.86 -7.21 -7.99
N LYS A 215 31.09 -8.48 -8.30
CA LYS A 215 32.28 -8.92 -9.04
C LYS A 215 32.06 -8.72 -10.53
N VAL A 216 33.06 -8.16 -11.20
CA VAL A 216 33.08 -8.09 -12.66
C VAL A 216 34.33 -8.75 -13.23
N PHE A 217 34.14 -9.39 -14.37
CA PHE A 217 35.13 -10.24 -15.03
C PHE A 217 35.59 -9.58 -16.33
N ASP A 218 36.90 -9.67 -16.58
CA ASP A 218 37.52 -9.25 -17.83
C ASP A 218 37.33 -10.35 -18.88
N ALA A 219 36.65 -10.01 -19.98
CA ALA A 219 36.41 -10.93 -21.07
C ALA A 219 37.66 -11.15 -21.95
N GLU A 220 38.59 -10.19 -21.97
CA GLU A 220 39.85 -10.27 -22.72
C GLU A 220 40.93 -11.02 -21.93
N HIS A 221 40.82 -11.03 -20.60
CA HIS A 221 41.74 -11.72 -19.68
C HIS A 221 40.96 -12.63 -18.70
N PRO A 222 40.41 -13.77 -19.16
CA PRO A 222 39.54 -14.62 -18.33
C PRO A 222 40.24 -15.23 -17.11
N ASP A 223 41.57 -15.33 -17.11
CA ASP A 223 42.37 -15.83 -15.99
C ASP A 223 42.70 -14.74 -14.95
N ALA A 224 42.39 -13.47 -15.24
CA ALA A 224 42.59 -12.39 -14.28
C ALA A 224 41.60 -12.51 -13.11
N PRO A 225 42.01 -12.20 -11.87
CA PRO A 225 41.11 -12.21 -10.74
C PRO A 225 39.97 -11.20 -10.94
N PRO A 226 38.72 -11.53 -10.52
CA PRO A 226 37.61 -10.60 -10.67
C PRO A 226 37.82 -9.35 -9.82
N ARG A 227 37.43 -8.20 -10.35
CA ARG A 227 37.50 -6.92 -9.63
C ARG A 227 36.15 -6.58 -9.01
N ASP A 228 36.18 -5.87 -7.89
CA ASP A 228 34.97 -5.28 -7.32
C ASP A 228 34.55 -4.04 -8.12
N LEU A 229 33.24 -3.91 -8.32
CA LEU A 229 32.61 -2.72 -8.89
C LEU A 229 31.42 -2.34 -8.02
N THR A 230 31.43 -1.13 -7.48
CA THR A 230 30.25 -0.55 -6.83
C THR A 230 29.43 0.23 -7.85
N VAL A 231 28.20 -0.20 -8.07
CA VAL A 231 27.24 0.46 -8.95
C VAL A 231 26.24 1.23 -8.08
N SER A 232 26.17 2.55 -8.28
CA SER A 232 25.32 3.47 -7.50
C SER A 232 24.53 4.45 -8.36
N LYS A 233 24.58 4.33 -9.69
CA LYS A 233 23.88 5.22 -10.64
C LYS A 233 23.29 4.43 -11.79
N ASP A 234 22.17 4.92 -12.31
CA ASP A 234 21.51 4.34 -13.47
C ASP A 234 22.36 4.61 -14.73
N ASP A 235 22.74 3.56 -15.47
CA ASP A 235 23.67 3.67 -16.62
C ASP A 235 22.95 3.69 -17.99
N GLY A 236 21.62 3.63 -17.96
CA GLY A 236 20.74 3.75 -19.13
C GLY A 236 20.60 5.18 -19.66
N ILE A 237 20.85 6.19 -18.82
CA ILE A 237 20.55 7.58 -19.13
C ILE A 237 21.49 8.13 -20.22
N ARG A 238 20.95 8.92 -21.14
CA ARG A 238 21.67 9.57 -22.25
C ARG A 238 21.45 11.09 -22.21
N PRO A 239 22.29 11.85 -21.50
CA PRO A 239 22.09 13.29 -21.32
C PRO A 239 22.14 14.11 -22.62
N THR A 240 22.86 13.62 -23.63
CA THR A 240 23.11 14.31 -24.91
C THR A 240 22.16 13.87 -26.03
N VAL A 241 21.07 13.18 -25.67
CA VAL A 241 20.09 12.74 -26.66
C VAL A 241 19.34 13.93 -27.25
N SER A 242 19.01 13.84 -28.54
CA SER A 242 18.20 14.84 -29.24
C SER A 242 17.21 14.14 -30.16
N VAL A 243 16.09 14.81 -30.45
CA VAL A 243 15.02 14.27 -31.31
C VAL A 243 15.56 14.00 -32.72
N GLU A 244 16.45 14.85 -33.23
CA GLU A 244 17.08 14.69 -34.54
C GLU A 244 17.96 13.43 -34.61
N LYS A 245 18.69 13.13 -33.54
CA LYS A 245 19.48 11.89 -33.45
C LYS A 245 18.59 10.67 -33.34
N MET A 246 17.49 10.75 -32.61
CA MET A 246 16.52 9.66 -32.50
C MET A 246 15.84 9.36 -33.83
N ALA A 247 15.51 10.39 -34.62
CA ALA A 247 14.88 10.23 -35.93
C ALA A 247 15.71 9.37 -36.91
N ASN A 248 17.04 9.38 -36.77
CA ASN A 248 17.95 8.57 -37.59
C ASN A 248 18.03 7.09 -37.18
N LEU A 249 17.43 6.70 -36.04
CA LEU A 249 17.41 5.31 -35.61
C LEU A 249 16.51 4.48 -36.51
N LYS A 250 17.03 3.32 -36.91
CA LYS A 250 16.28 2.34 -37.70
C LYS A 250 15.18 1.70 -36.85
N PRO A 251 14.02 1.39 -37.45
CA PRO A 251 12.99 0.56 -36.82
C PRO A 251 13.59 -0.76 -36.30
N ALA A 252 13.17 -1.20 -35.12
CA ALA A 252 13.74 -2.35 -34.43
C ALA A 252 12.96 -3.66 -34.66
N PHE A 253 11.68 -3.58 -35.04
CA PHE A 253 10.77 -4.74 -35.05
C PHE A 253 10.05 -4.98 -36.36
N ALA A 254 9.82 -3.94 -37.17
CA ALA A 254 9.19 -4.04 -38.48
C ALA A 254 9.90 -3.11 -39.48
N GLU A 255 9.99 -3.51 -40.75
CA GLU A 255 10.72 -2.76 -41.80
C GLU A 255 10.23 -1.31 -41.94
N ASN A 256 8.91 -1.12 -41.95
CA ASN A 256 8.25 0.20 -41.97
C ASN A 256 7.72 0.61 -40.58
N GLY A 257 8.33 0.08 -39.53
CA GLY A 257 7.95 0.35 -38.15
C GLY A 257 8.33 1.75 -37.66
N THR A 258 7.77 2.13 -36.53
CA THR A 258 8.05 3.40 -35.84
C THR A 258 8.77 3.18 -34.50
N SER A 259 8.74 1.96 -33.97
CA SER A 259 9.43 1.60 -32.74
C SER A 259 10.92 1.34 -33.02
N THR A 260 11.78 2.02 -32.28
CA THR A 260 13.24 1.94 -32.36
C THR A 260 13.83 1.64 -30.99
N ALA A 261 15.11 1.30 -30.94
CA ALA A 261 15.82 1.18 -29.66
C ALA A 261 15.85 2.49 -28.84
N GLY A 262 15.64 3.66 -29.48
CA GLY A 262 15.65 4.96 -28.80
C GLY A 262 14.31 5.32 -28.15
N ASN A 263 13.20 4.78 -28.65
CA ASN A 263 11.85 5.04 -28.13
C ASN A 263 11.19 3.79 -27.50
N SER A 264 12.01 2.78 -27.19
CA SER A 264 11.66 1.57 -26.45
C SER A 264 12.41 1.53 -25.12
N SER A 265 11.87 0.84 -24.12
CA SER A 265 12.60 0.60 -22.88
C SER A 265 13.88 -0.19 -23.12
N GLN A 266 14.92 0.14 -22.35
CA GLN A 266 16.17 -0.60 -22.42
C GLN A 266 16.02 -1.97 -21.74
N VAL A 267 16.60 -3.00 -22.36
CA VAL A 267 16.82 -4.30 -21.73
C VAL A 267 17.81 -4.11 -20.59
N SER A 268 17.42 -4.48 -19.37
CA SER A 268 18.11 -4.04 -18.15
C SER A 268 18.09 -5.07 -17.03
N ASP A 269 19.02 -4.89 -16.10
CA ASP A 269 19.13 -5.66 -14.86
C ASP A 269 18.85 -4.76 -13.66
N GLY A 270 18.21 -5.29 -12.62
CA GLY A 270 17.95 -4.57 -11.38
C GLY A 270 17.01 -5.29 -10.41
N ALA A 271 16.91 -4.77 -9.19
CA ALA A 271 16.00 -5.26 -8.15
C ALA A 271 15.40 -4.11 -7.32
N ALA A 272 14.28 -4.36 -6.66
CA ALA A 272 13.64 -3.45 -5.73
C ALA A 272 12.85 -4.20 -4.66
N ALA A 273 12.73 -3.62 -3.46
CA ALA A 273 12.02 -4.20 -2.33
C ALA A 273 11.28 -3.11 -1.53
N THR A 274 10.08 -3.45 -1.04
CA THR A 274 9.20 -2.56 -0.28
C THR A 274 8.68 -3.29 0.95
N LEU A 275 8.88 -2.70 2.13
CA LEU A 275 8.34 -3.19 3.39
C LEU A 275 6.95 -2.59 3.64
N LEU A 276 5.95 -3.46 3.83
CA LEU A 276 4.58 -3.10 4.16
C LEU A 276 4.17 -3.71 5.50
N MET A 277 3.31 -3.02 6.24
CA MET A 277 2.66 -3.56 7.43
C MET A 277 1.33 -2.87 7.71
N ARG A 278 0.53 -3.40 8.64
CA ARG A 278 -0.65 -2.68 9.14
C ARG A 278 -0.23 -1.46 9.97
N ARG A 279 -0.96 -0.34 9.89
CA ARG A 279 -0.67 0.87 10.67
C ARG A 279 -0.70 0.60 12.18
N SER A 280 -1.70 -0.15 12.67
CA SER A 280 -1.76 -0.51 14.09
C SER A 280 -0.51 -1.27 14.53
N THR A 281 -0.05 -2.24 13.74
CA THR A 281 1.20 -2.99 13.97
C THR A 281 2.42 -2.06 13.97
N ALA A 282 2.50 -1.11 13.03
CA ALA A 282 3.57 -0.10 13.04
C ALA A 282 3.54 0.74 14.32
N THR A 283 2.36 1.08 14.84
CA THR A 283 2.22 1.82 16.10
C THR A 283 2.62 0.97 17.31
N GLU A 284 2.17 -0.28 17.38
CA GLU A 284 2.52 -1.23 18.45
C GLU A 284 4.03 -1.48 18.53
N LEU A 285 4.71 -1.55 17.37
CA LEU A 285 6.16 -1.73 17.28
C LEU A 285 6.96 -0.41 17.41
N GLY A 286 6.30 0.74 17.63
CA GLY A 286 6.98 2.03 17.73
C GLY A 286 7.59 2.53 16.40
N LEU A 287 7.13 2.02 15.27
CA LEU A 287 7.61 2.32 13.91
C LEU A 287 6.79 3.41 13.19
N THR A 288 5.90 4.12 13.90
CA THR A 288 5.04 5.16 13.30
C THR A 288 5.83 6.24 12.53
N SER A 289 7.01 6.62 13.01
CA SER A 289 7.88 7.61 12.35
C SER A 289 8.56 7.11 11.08
N ALA A 290 8.58 5.79 10.85
CA ALA A 290 9.14 5.19 9.65
C ALA A 290 8.14 5.17 8.48
N ILE A 291 6.86 5.46 8.72
CA ILE A 291 5.83 5.41 7.67
C ILE A 291 6.11 6.49 6.61
N LYS A 292 6.36 6.04 5.38
CA LYS A 292 6.57 6.89 4.19
C LYS A 292 5.29 7.12 3.39
N GLY A 293 4.34 6.21 3.51
CA GLY A 293 3.09 6.26 2.76
C GLY A 293 2.15 5.10 3.10
N ARG A 294 1.08 4.96 2.33
CA ARG A 294 0.17 3.82 2.39
C ARG A 294 -0.21 3.34 1.00
N TRP A 295 -0.42 2.03 0.91
CA TRP A 295 -1.09 1.42 -0.21
C TRP A 295 -2.61 1.57 -0.04
N VAL A 296 -3.32 2.00 -1.08
CA VAL A 296 -4.77 2.25 -1.02
C VAL A 296 -5.55 1.16 -1.76
N ALA A 297 -5.20 0.92 -3.02
CA ALA A 297 -5.90 -0.04 -3.86
C ALA A 297 -5.03 -0.49 -5.03
N THR A 298 -5.44 -1.63 -5.61
CA THR A 298 -4.86 -2.17 -6.84
C THR A 298 -5.99 -2.56 -7.80
N ALA A 299 -5.86 -2.23 -9.08
CA ALA A 299 -6.74 -2.73 -10.14
C ALA A 299 -5.96 -3.48 -11.22
N VAL A 300 -6.56 -4.60 -11.67
CA VAL A 300 -6.06 -5.43 -12.76
C VAL A 300 -7.08 -5.46 -13.90
N ALA A 301 -6.60 -5.32 -15.14
CA ALA A 301 -7.42 -5.43 -16.34
C ALA A 301 -6.74 -6.32 -17.39
N GLY A 302 -7.54 -7.13 -18.11
CA GLY A 302 -7.10 -7.83 -19.31
C GLY A 302 -7.45 -7.01 -20.55
N VAL A 303 -6.62 -7.09 -21.57
CA VAL A 303 -6.80 -6.44 -22.88
C VAL A 303 -6.42 -7.41 -23.99
N ALA A 304 -6.72 -7.06 -25.24
CA ALA A 304 -6.32 -7.88 -26.38
C ALA A 304 -4.78 -8.05 -26.43
N PRO A 305 -4.25 -9.28 -26.62
CA PRO A 305 -2.82 -9.53 -26.56
C PRO A 305 -1.98 -8.76 -27.59
N ASP A 306 -2.53 -8.55 -28.79
CA ASP A 306 -1.83 -7.87 -29.89
C ASP A 306 -1.68 -6.35 -29.70
N GLU A 307 -2.30 -5.80 -28.65
CA GLU A 307 -2.23 -4.40 -28.26
C GLU A 307 -2.04 -4.25 -26.74
N MET A 308 -1.36 -5.20 -26.11
CA MET A 308 -1.15 -5.25 -24.66
C MET A 308 -0.70 -3.93 -24.02
N GLY A 309 -0.07 -3.03 -24.78
CA GLY A 309 0.33 -1.70 -24.34
C GLY A 309 -0.83 -0.77 -23.98
N VAL A 310 -2.05 -0.96 -24.50
CA VAL A 310 -3.16 -0.01 -24.31
C VAL A 310 -3.65 0.08 -22.88
N GLY A 311 -3.49 -0.98 -22.12
CA GLY A 311 -4.39 -1.10 -20.98
C GLY A 311 -4.09 -0.25 -19.73
N PRO A 312 -3.00 0.53 -19.52
CA PRO A 312 -3.07 1.60 -18.51
C PRO A 312 -4.32 2.47 -18.77
N ALA A 313 -4.70 2.67 -20.03
CA ALA A 313 -5.97 3.30 -20.42
C ALA A 313 -7.25 2.56 -19.95
N VAL A 314 -7.15 1.30 -19.50
CA VAL A 314 -8.25 0.47 -19.00
C VAL A 314 -8.15 0.23 -17.49
N ALA A 315 -6.95 -0.04 -16.98
CA ALA A 315 -6.68 -0.31 -15.58
C ALA A 315 -6.77 0.96 -14.70
N ILE A 316 -6.32 2.13 -15.21
CA ILE A 316 -6.41 3.40 -14.47
C ILE A 316 -7.87 3.79 -14.21
N PRO A 317 -8.79 3.85 -15.21
CA PRO A 317 -10.19 4.13 -14.94
C PRO A 317 -10.83 3.16 -13.95
N LYS A 318 -10.46 1.86 -14.03
CA LYS A 318 -10.93 0.85 -13.07
C LYS A 318 -10.44 1.15 -11.65
N LEU A 319 -9.17 1.48 -11.46
CA LEU A 319 -8.59 1.86 -10.17
C LEU A 319 -9.28 3.10 -9.61
N LEU A 320 -9.34 4.18 -10.40
CA LEU A 320 -9.94 5.44 -10.00
C LEU A 320 -11.42 5.28 -9.63
N GLY A 321 -12.18 4.50 -10.41
CA GLY A 321 -13.57 4.18 -10.10
C GLY A 321 -13.77 3.42 -8.78
N GLN A 322 -12.85 2.49 -8.45
CA GLN A 322 -12.87 1.74 -7.19
C GLN A 322 -12.72 2.67 -5.98
N VAL A 323 -11.80 3.64 -6.05
CA VAL A 323 -11.52 4.59 -4.96
C VAL A 323 -12.31 5.89 -5.08
N GLY A 324 -13.17 6.04 -6.09
CA GLY A 324 -13.96 7.27 -6.32
C GLY A 324 -13.09 8.52 -6.50
N LEU A 325 -12.00 8.40 -7.26
CA LEU A 325 -11.12 9.51 -7.63
C LEU A 325 -11.25 9.82 -9.12
N GLU A 326 -10.79 10.98 -9.52
CA GLU A 326 -10.64 11.42 -10.90
C GLU A 326 -9.17 11.57 -11.28
N VAL A 327 -8.87 11.72 -12.57
CA VAL A 327 -7.50 11.95 -13.06
C VAL A 327 -6.88 13.20 -12.44
N ALA A 328 -7.69 14.23 -12.16
CA ALA A 328 -7.25 15.49 -11.58
C ALA A 328 -6.76 15.34 -10.12
N ASP A 329 -7.25 14.33 -9.38
CA ASP A 329 -6.87 14.09 -7.98
C ASP A 329 -5.46 13.49 -7.84
N VAL A 330 -4.86 13.02 -8.93
CA VAL A 330 -3.53 12.39 -8.92
C VAL A 330 -2.45 13.42 -9.23
N GLY A 331 -1.47 13.52 -8.34
CA GLY A 331 -0.36 14.46 -8.44
C GLY A 331 0.76 13.94 -9.34
N ILE A 332 1.09 12.65 -9.26
CA ILE A 332 2.18 12.02 -10.02
C ILE A 332 1.74 10.68 -10.60
N TRP A 333 2.11 10.46 -11.86
CA TRP A 333 1.87 9.23 -12.61
C TRP A 333 3.19 8.56 -12.98
N GLU A 334 3.49 7.42 -12.36
CA GLU A 334 4.55 6.51 -12.79
C GLU A 334 3.96 5.51 -13.79
N ILE A 335 3.95 5.86 -15.08
CA ILE A 335 3.47 5.01 -16.17
C ILE A 335 4.68 4.34 -16.84
N ASN A 336 4.73 3.00 -16.80
CA ASN A 336 5.86 2.28 -17.38
C ASN A 336 5.99 2.56 -18.88
N GLU A 337 7.18 2.96 -19.30
CA GLU A 337 7.49 3.33 -20.69
C GLU A 337 8.10 2.14 -21.45
N ALA A 338 7.42 0.99 -21.54
CA ALA A 338 7.98 -0.13 -22.31
C ALA A 338 8.21 0.26 -23.77
N PHE A 339 7.30 1.04 -24.33
CA PHE A 339 7.41 1.73 -25.61
C PHE A 339 6.77 3.12 -25.50
N ALA A 340 7.29 4.09 -26.25
CA ALA A 340 6.72 5.44 -26.30
C ALA A 340 5.29 5.44 -26.89
N SER A 341 5.04 4.58 -27.89
CA SER A 341 3.73 4.41 -28.56
C SER A 341 2.59 4.20 -27.55
N GLN A 342 2.73 3.21 -26.67
CA GLN A 342 1.70 2.85 -25.68
C GLN A 342 1.60 3.83 -24.52
N ALA A 343 2.73 4.41 -24.10
CA ALA A 343 2.75 5.35 -22.98
C ALA A 343 2.00 6.62 -23.38
N LEU A 344 2.33 7.17 -24.56
CA LEU A 344 1.64 8.32 -25.15
C LEU A 344 0.17 8.03 -25.40
N TYR A 345 -0.16 6.86 -25.97
CA TYR A 345 -1.57 6.48 -26.16
C TYR A 345 -2.34 6.53 -24.84
N SER A 346 -1.82 5.90 -23.79
CA SER A 346 -2.50 5.84 -22.49
C SER A 346 -2.67 7.22 -21.85
N VAL A 347 -1.63 8.06 -21.90
CA VAL A 347 -1.65 9.43 -21.37
C VAL A 347 -2.69 10.27 -22.11
N ARG A 348 -2.67 10.26 -23.45
CA ARG A 348 -3.62 11.02 -24.29
C ARG A 348 -5.05 10.52 -24.13
N LYS A 349 -5.26 9.20 -24.11
CA LYS A 349 -6.59 8.58 -23.98
C LYS A 349 -7.27 8.95 -22.67
N LEU A 350 -6.50 9.10 -21.59
CA LEU A 350 -7.00 9.42 -20.26
C LEU A 350 -7.02 10.93 -19.96
N GLY A 351 -6.49 11.77 -20.85
CA GLY A 351 -6.37 13.21 -20.61
C GLY A 351 -5.45 13.53 -19.43
N ILE A 352 -4.41 12.73 -19.22
CA ILE A 352 -3.42 12.97 -18.17
C ILE A 352 -2.48 14.09 -18.63
N ASP A 353 -2.21 15.05 -17.74
CA ASP A 353 -1.20 16.06 -17.96
C ASP A 353 0.19 15.42 -18.06
N GLU A 354 0.83 15.52 -19.22
CA GLU A 354 2.17 14.98 -19.50
C GLU A 354 3.23 15.47 -18.51
N ALA A 355 3.07 16.67 -17.93
CA ALA A 355 3.99 17.21 -16.93
C ALA A 355 4.00 16.39 -15.62
N LYS A 356 2.90 15.69 -15.32
CA LYS A 356 2.77 14.83 -14.14
C LYS A 356 3.24 13.39 -14.38
N VAL A 357 3.59 13.03 -15.63
CA VAL A 357 3.97 11.67 -16.02
C VAL A 357 5.48 11.50 -15.94
N ASN A 358 5.93 10.55 -15.13
CA ASN A 358 7.34 10.18 -14.93
C ASN A 358 8.23 11.42 -14.79
N PRO A 359 8.02 12.28 -13.77
CA PRO A 359 8.71 13.58 -13.65
C PRO A 359 10.24 13.43 -13.54
N LYS A 360 10.73 12.27 -13.07
CA LYS A 360 12.16 11.92 -13.03
C LYS A 360 12.62 11.05 -14.21
N GLY A 361 11.83 10.99 -15.29
CA GLY A 361 12.05 10.10 -16.43
C GLY A 361 11.61 8.66 -16.14
N GLY A 362 11.33 7.89 -17.20
CA GLY A 362 10.80 6.54 -17.09
C GLY A 362 11.69 5.47 -17.73
N ALA A 363 11.10 4.34 -18.09
CA ALA A 363 11.82 3.13 -18.48
C ALA A 363 12.56 3.23 -19.84
N ILE A 364 12.21 4.18 -20.70
CA ILE A 364 13.02 4.48 -21.90
C ILE A 364 14.43 4.94 -21.47
N ALA A 365 14.49 5.81 -20.46
CA ALA A 365 15.74 6.35 -19.96
C ALA A 365 16.43 5.48 -18.90
N LEU A 366 15.67 5.00 -17.93
CA LEU A 366 16.16 4.26 -16.77
C LEU A 366 16.39 2.78 -17.07
N GLY A 367 15.58 2.20 -17.97
CA GLY A 367 15.55 0.77 -18.27
C GLY A 367 14.37 0.03 -17.64
N HIS A 368 14.13 -1.19 -18.14
CA HIS A 368 12.98 -2.02 -17.76
C HIS A 368 13.38 -3.46 -17.38
N PRO A 369 13.99 -3.68 -16.21
CA PRO A 369 14.10 -5.03 -15.64
C PRO A 369 12.70 -5.54 -15.32
N LEU A 370 12.19 -6.48 -16.11
CA LEU A 370 10.78 -6.87 -16.17
C LEU A 370 10.17 -7.10 -14.78
N GLY A 371 10.70 -8.07 -14.02
CA GLY A 371 10.21 -8.40 -12.68
C GLY A 371 10.33 -7.27 -11.66
N ALA A 372 11.36 -6.43 -11.76
CA ALA A 372 11.66 -5.39 -10.76
C ALA A 372 10.91 -4.07 -10.99
N THR A 373 10.47 -3.78 -12.21
CA THR A 373 10.04 -2.42 -12.59
C THR A 373 8.86 -1.90 -11.77
N GLY A 374 7.85 -2.73 -11.50
CA GLY A 374 6.70 -2.31 -10.71
C GLY A 374 7.06 -1.85 -9.29
N ALA A 375 7.99 -2.57 -8.62
CA ALA A 375 8.49 -2.18 -7.31
C ALA A 375 9.45 -0.99 -7.39
N ARG A 376 10.28 -0.92 -8.45
CA ARG A 376 11.17 0.20 -8.75
C ARG A 376 10.38 1.51 -8.87
N GLN A 377 9.29 1.52 -9.62
CA GLN A 377 8.43 2.69 -9.80
C GLN A 377 7.86 3.18 -8.46
N LEU A 378 7.48 2.28 -7.54
CA LEU A 378 7.03 2.68 -6.20
C LEU A 378 8.17 3.33 -5.39
N ALA A 379 9.38 2.76 -5.45
CA ALA A 379 10.56 3.36 -4.83
C ALA A 379 10.88 4.74 -5.41
N THR A 380 10.61 4.96 -6.70
CA THR A 380 10.74 6.26 -7.37
C THR A 380 9.63 7.25 -6.99
N LEU A 381 8.39 6.76 -6.87
CA LEU A 381 7.20 7.57 -6.60
C LEU A 381 7.21 8.19 -5.20
N LEU A 382 7.54 7.42 -4.16
CA LEU A 382 7.39 7.87 -2.78
C LEU A 382 8.25 9.11 -2.43
N PRO A 383 9.56 9.15 -2.75
CA PRO A 383 10.38 10.34 -2.52
C PRO A 383 9.94 11.52 -3.39
N GLU A 384 9.35 11.28 -4.56
CA GLU A 384 8.91 12.35 -5.45
C GLU A 384 7.60 13.00 -4.98
N LEU A 385 6.63 12.20 -4.51
CA LEU A 385 5.45 12.70 -3.79
C LEU A 385 5.89 13.56 -2.60
N GLU A 386 6.91 13.09 -1.87
CA GLU A 386 7.49 13.83 -0.76
C GLU A 386 8.09 15.17 -1.16
N ARG A 387 8.97 15.16 -2.16
CA ARG A 387 9.68 16.34 -2.63
C ARG A 387 8.75 17.41 -3.21
N THR A 388 7.67 16.98 -3.86
CA THR A 388 6.73 17.87 -4.56
C THR A 388 5.51 18.26 -3.73
N GLY A 389 5.38 17.74 -2.51
CA GLY A 389 4.21 17.97 -1.66
C GLY A 389 2.91 17.39 -2.20
N GLN A 390 3.00 16.47 -3.18
CA GLN A 390 1.84 15.80 -3.76
C GLN A 390 1.41 14.65 -2.85
N GLU A 391 0.11 14.50 -2.65
CA GLU A 391 -0.42 13.51 -1.71
C GLU A 391 -0.67 12.15 -2.38
N VAL A 392 -1.15 12.16 -3.63
CA VAL A 392 -1.64 10.98 -4.34
C VAL A 392 -0.79 10.68 -5.57
N GLY A 393 -0.36 9.43 -5.71
CA GLY A 393 0.38 8.94 -6.86
C GLY A 393 -0.09 7.57 -7.36
N VAL A 394 0.05 7.35 -8.66
CA VAL A 394 -0.32 6.06 -9.29
C VAL A 394 0.89 5.44 -9.98
N VAL A 395 1.12 4.16 -9.71
CA VAL A 395 2.08 3.31 -10.43
C VAL A 395 1.33 2.39 -11.37
N THR A 396 1.78 2.29 -12.63
CA THR A 396 1.24 1.32 -13.59
C THR A 396 2.33 0.53 -14.32
N SER A 397 2.01 -0.73 -14.65
CA SER A 397 2.82 -1.57 -15.52
C SER A 397 1.94 -2.35 -16.51
N ILE A 398 2.50 -2.62 -17.70
CA ILE A 398 1.83 -3.12 -18.91
C ILE A 398 2.21 -4.57 -19.23
N ASN A 399 1.22 -5.43 -19.49
CA ASN A 399 1.30 -6.80 -20.04
C ASN A 399 -0.06 -7.26 -20.58
N TYR A 400 -0.14 -8.52 -21.04
CA TYR A 400 -1.40 -9.24 -21.34
C TYR A 400 -2.44 -9.20 -20.20
N ILE A 401 -1.97 -9.11 -18.94
CA ILE A 401 -2.78 -8.87 -17.75
C ILE A 401 -2.09 -7.77 -16.95
N GLN A 402 -2.77 -6.65 -16.72
CA GLN A 402 -2.13 -5.41 -16.28
C GLN A 402 -2.42 -5.07 -14.85
N ASN A 403 -1.66 -4.14 -14.27
CA ASN A 403 -1.81 -3.78 -12.87
C ASN A 403 -1.55 -2.29 -12.62
N SER A 404 -2.39 -1.67 -11.80
CA SER A 404 -2.24 -0.28 -11.34
C SER A 404 -2.36 -0.24 -9.82
N ILE A 405 -1.43 0.42 -9.13
CA ILE A 405 -1.47 0.64 -7.69
C ILE A 405 -1.62 2.13 -7.40
N LEU A 406 -2.53 2.43 -6.47
CA LEU A 406 -2.64 3.73 -5.84
C LEU A 406 -1.81 3.74 -4.54
N ALA A 407 -0.79 4.61 -4.50
CA ALA A 407 0.02 4.85 -3.33
C ALA A 407 -0.14 6.31 -2.87
N TRP A 408 -0.07 6.52 -1.56
CA TRP A 408 -0.31 7.81 -0.94
C TRP A 408 0.76 8.13 0.09
N LYS A 409 1.15 9.40 0.23
CA LYS A 409 2.12 9.85 1.23
C LYS A 409 1.43 10.30 2.53
N THR A 410 1.90 9.82 3.68
CA THR A 410 1.57 10.42 4.98
C THR A 410 2.46 11.64 5.23
N THR A 411 1.90 12.80 5.53
CA THR A 411 2.67 13.88 6.18
C THR A 411 3.08 13.44 7.59
N SER A 412 4.37 13.64 7.91
CA SER A 412 5.00 13.43 9.21
C SER A 412 4.71 14.62 10.11
N ASP A 413 3.89 14.41 11.14
CA ASP A 413 3.75 15.32 12.28
C ASP A 413 4.49 14.72 13.48
N VAL A 414 5.32 15.53 14.14
CA VAL A 414 6.08 15.20 15.35
C VAL A 414 5.25 15.56 16.59
N ILE A 415 4.96 14.52 17.40
CA ILE A 415 4.60 14.47 18.84
C ILE A 415 3.28 15.11 19.30
N ALA A 416 2.35 14.26 19.80
CA ALA A 416 1.97 14.24 21.23
C ALA A 416 1.07 13.04 21.60
N ASN A 417 1.67 12.14 22.41
CA ASN A 417 1.18 11.45 23.61
C ASN A 417 -0.16 10.68 23.70
N TYR A 418 0.01 9.49 24.28
CA TYR A 418 -0.91 8.51 24.86
C TYR A 418 -2.28 8.98 25.35
N LEU A 419 -3.27 8.08 25.21
CA LEU A 419 -4.18 7.79 26.31
C LEU A 419 -4.12 6.29 26.65
N THR A 420 -3.51 5.99 27.79
CA THR A 420 -3.54 4.70 28.48
C THR A 420 -4.80 4.67 29.34
N LEU A 421 -5.67 3.66 29.19
CA LEU A 421 -6.74 3.41 30.16
C LEU A 421 -6.23 2.40 31.19
N SER A 422 -6.02 2.85 32.43
CA SER A 422 -5.72 1.96 33.57
C SER A 422 -7.00 1.72 34.36
N ILE A 423 -7.52 0.49 34.33
CA ILE A 423 -8.54 0.03 35.28
C ILE A 423 -7.81 -0.43 36.54
N LEU A 424 -7.88 0.35 37.61
CA LEU A 424 -7.51 -0.09 38.96
C LEU A 424 -8.73 -0.72 39.61
N HIS A 425 -8.71 -2.04 39.79
CA HIS A 425 -9.64 -2.74 40.67
C HIS A 425 -8.94 -3.03 42.00
N THR A 426 -9.35 -2.35 43.06
CA THR A 426 -9.04 -2.74 44.44
C THR A 426 -10.26 -3.41 45.03
N GLN A 427 -10.17 -4.71 45.35
CA GLN A 427 -11.11 -5.35 46.27
C GLN A 427 -10.66 -5.11 47.72
N HIS A 428 -11.61 -4.75 48.58
CA HIS A 428 -11.92 -5.59 49.74
C HIS A 428 -13.30 -5.30 50.37
N ASN A 429 -14.09 -6.38 50.46
CA ASN A 429 -15.13 -6.76 51.43
C ASN A 429 -16.24 -5.81 51.93
N LYS A 430 -17.47 -6.34 51.76
CA LYS A 430 -18.76 -6.19 52.50
C LYS A 430 -19.79 -5.13 52.03
N THR A 431 -20.89 -5.68 51.51
CA THR A 431 -22.31 -5.25 51.63
C THR A 431 -22.63 -3.76 51.45
N SER A 432 -22.44 -3.25 50.24
CA SER A 432 -23.35 -2.31 49.56
C SER A 432 -22.79 -2.11 48.14
N SER A 433 -23.61 -2.30 47.11
CA SER A 433 -23.16 -2.18 45.72
C SER A 433 -23.48 -0.78 45.19
N SER A 434 -22.50 0.11 45.29
CA SER A 434 -22.48 1.37 44.55
C SER A 434 -21.63 1.16 43.28
N THR A 435 -22.20 1.42 42.11
CA THR A 435 -21.46 1.42 40.85
C THR A 435 -21.04 2.86 40.55
N PHE A 436 -19.74 3.13 40.58
CA PHE A 436 -19.18 4.42 40.21
C PHE A 436 -18.69 4.36 38.77
N VAL A 437 -19.13 5.30 37.93
CA VAL A 437 -18.64 5.49 36.57
C VAL A 437 -17.91 6.82 36.55
N TRP A 438 -16.61 6.80 36.24
CA TRP A 438 -15.79 8.01 36.14
C TRP A 438 -15.65 8.41 34.68
N LEU A 439 -15.99 9.65 34.35
CA LEU A 439 -15.76 10.28 33.06
C LEU A 439 -15.03 11.60 33.31
N ILE A 440 -13.82 11.74 32.76
CA ILE A 440 -13.04 12.99 32.78
C ILE A 440 -12.85 13.41 31.34
N ALA A 441 -13.33 14.60 30.98
CA ALA A 441 -13.08 15.24 29.69
C ALA A 441 -12.25 16.51 29.92
N THR A 442 -11.17 16.70 29.16
CA THR A 442 -10.38 17.94 29.14
C THR A 442 -10.43 18.58 27.76
N ARG A 443 -10.40 19.91 27.72
CA ARG A 443 -10.49 20.74 26.52
C ARG A 443 -9.09 21.17 26.06
N ASP A 444 -8.93 21.32 24.74
CA ASP A 444 -7.86 22.06 24.08
C ASP A 444 -8.34 23.51 23.85
N ASP A 445 -7.61 24.49 24.38
CA ASP A 445 -7.99 25.91 24.38
C ASP A 445 -7.70 26.67 23.08
N SER A 446 -7.37 25.97 21.99
CA SER A 446 -6.93 26.60 20.74
C SER A 446 -8.02 26.97 19.71
N ARG A 447 -9.32 26.88 20.01
CA ARG A 447 -10.39 27.29 19.05
C ARG A 447 -11.55 28.07 19.70
N GLU A 448 -11.95 29.16 19.03
CA GLU A 448 -12.85 30.21 19.54
C GLU A 448 -14.37 29.94 19.50
N LEU A 449 -14.87 28.77 19.07
CA LEU A 449 -16.33 28.49 19.12
C LEU A 449 -16.65 27.02 19.44
N PRO A 450 -17.54 26.72 20.42
CA PRO A 450 -17.80 25.35 20.84
C PRO A 450 -18.91 24.69 20.01
N GLN A 451 -18.67 23.49 19.48
CA GLN A 451 -19.76 22.59 19.07
C GLN A 451 -20.19 21.73 20.28
N PRO A 452 -21.49 21.46 20.48
CA PRO A 452 -21.95 20.61 21.58
C PRO A 452 -21.44 19.18 21.40
N ALA A 453 -20.96 18.56 22.48
CA ALA A 453 -20.68 17.12 22.50
C ALA A 453 -21.97 16.37 22.87
N HIS A 454 -22.22 15.26 22.17
CA HIS A 454 -23.37 14.39 22.41
C HIS A 454 -22.88 13.01 22.84
N PHE A 455 -23.35 12.52 23.98
CA PHE A 455 -23.07 11.15 24.43
C PHE A 455 -24.29 10.55 25.14
N SER A 456 -24.46 9.23 25.01
CA SER A 456 -25.58 8.49 25.61
C SER A 456 -25.07 7.29 26.42
N VAL A 457 -25.66 7.08 27.59
CA VAL A 457 -25.31 5.99 28.52
C VAL A 457 -26.56 5.15 28.80
N PHE A 458 -26.48 3.85 28.56
CA PHE A 458 -27.56 2.91 28.89
C PHE A 458 -27.36 2.31 30.28
N VAL A 459 -28.37 2.45 31.14
CA VAL A 459 -28.36 1.95 32.52
C VAL A 459 -29.46 0.91 32.70
N PRO A 460 -29.15 -0.40 32.77
CA PRO A 460 -30.16 -1.46 32.89
C PRO A 460 -30.86 -1.48 34.25
N PHE A 461 -32.07 -2.05 34.31
CA PHE A 461 -32.79 -2.34 35.55
C PHE A 461 -32.30 -3.65 36.17
N ILE A 462 -32.31 -3.71 37.51
CA ILE A 462 -31.91 -4.93 38.24
C ILE A 462 -32.98 -6.03 38.11
N THR A 463 -34.25 -5.64 38.09
CA THR A 463 -35.39 -6.56 38.02
C THR A 463 -35.55 -7.19 36.65
N ASP A 464 -35.18 -6.43 35.60
CA ASP A 464 -35.11 -6.92 34.25
C ASP A 464 -33.98 -6.22 33.50
N PRO A 465 -32.82 -6.86 33.29
CA PRO A 465 -31.68 -6.25 32.60
C PRO A 465 -31.96 -5.97 31.11
N ARG A 466 -33.13 -6.41 30.60
CA ARG A 466 -33.64 -6.13 29.25
C ARG A 466 -34.39 -4.81 29.18
N GLU A 467 -34.65 -4.16 30.30
CA GLU A 467 -35.24 -2.82 30.39
C GLU A 467 -34.25 -1.88 31.10
N GLY A 468 -34.20 -0.61 30.71
CA GLY A 468 -33.23 0.33 31.27
C GLY A 468 -33.55 1.78 30.93
N SER A 469 -32.75 2.69 31.48
CA SER A 469 -32.83 4.12 31.18
C SER A 469 -31.67 4.50 30.28
N LEU A 470 -31.96 5.13 29.15
CA LEU A 470 -30.95 5.77 28.30
C LEU A 470 -30.84 7.23 28.74
N ILE A 471 -29.64 7.64 29.15
CA ILE A 471 -29.35 9.00 29.58
C ILE A 471 -28.57 9.66 28.47
N SER A 472 -29.17 10.67 27.83
CA SER A 472 -28.52 11.48 26.82
C SER A 472 -28.09 12.82 27.42
N ILE A 473 -26.82 13.15 27.22
CA ILE A 473 -26.23 14.39 27.72
C ILE A 473 -25.82 15.24 26.51
N VAL A 474 -26.36 16.45 26.46
CA VAL A 474 -26.11 17.43 25.41
C VAL A 474 -25.58 18.70 26.07
N GLY A 475 -24.37 19.12 25.68
CA GLY A 475 -23.80 20.36 26.19
C GLY A 475 -22.42 20.69 25.63
N THR A 476 -22.00 21.94 25.87
CA THR A 476 -20.66 22.45 25.58
C THR A 476 -19.89 22.54 26.90
N PRO A 477 -19.11 21.52 27.30
CA PRO A 477 -18.38 21.57 28.56
C PRO A 477 -17.28 22.63 28.46
N THR A 478 -17.41 23.70 29.25
CA THR A 478 -16.48 24.83 29.28
C THR A 478 -15.19 24.54 30.06
N THR A 479 -15.22 23.56 30.98
CA THR A 479 -14.11 23.06 31.81
C THR A 479 -14.47 21.65 32.30
N GLY A 480 -13.48 20.83 32.67
CA GLY A 480 -13.71 19.43 33.06
C GLY A 480 -14.74 19.27 34.19
N TYR A 481 -15.78 18.48 33.94
CA TYR A 481 -16.81 18.14 34.92
C TYR A 481 -16.60 16.71 35.43
N GLN A 482 -16.92 16.48 36.71
CA GLN A 482 -17.10 15.15 37.28
C GLN A 482 -18.61 14.91 37.40
N LEU A 483 -19.10 13.89 36.69
CA LEU A 483 -20.50 13.47 36.75
C LEU A 483 -20.58 12.23 37.62
N GLU A 484 -21.23 12.36 38.77
CA GLU A 484 -21.49 11.25 39.67
C GLU A 484 -22.96 10.84 39.59
N PHE A 485 -23.17 9.56 39.29
CA PHE A 485 -24.48 8.95 39.24
C PHE A 485 -24.67 8.13 40.50
N GLU A 486 -25.57 8.57 41.38
CA GLU A 486 -25.95 7.79 42.55
C GLU A 486 -27.34 7.20 42.32
N ARG A 487 -27.41 5.87 42.29
CA ARG A 487 -28.68 5.15 42.19
C ARG A 487 -29.15 4.76 43.58
N SER A 488 -30.21 5.39 44.05
CA SER A 488 -30.85 4.99 45.30
C SER A 488 -31.80 3.82 45.06
N TYR A 489 -31.52 2.66 45.64
CA TYR A 489 -32.30 1.44 45.44
C TYR A 489 -33.65 1.41 46.21
N SER A 490 -34.01 2.48 46.91
CA SER A 490 -35.29 2.60 47.62
C SER A 490 -36.36 3.41 46.87
N TYR A 491 -36.00 4.16 45.83
CA TYR A 491 -36.93 4.95 45.00
C TYR A 491 -36.61 4.75 43.52
N LYS A 492 -37.61 4.67 42.64
CA LYS A 492 -37.44 4.49 41.18
C LYS A 492 -36.87 5.74 40.48
N THR A 493 -35.84 6.35 41.04
CA THR A 493 -35.32 7.66 40.62
C THR A 493 -33.78 7.61 40.57
N ILE A 494 -33.20 8.17 39.50
CA ILE A 494 -31.74 8.37 39.37
C ILE A 494 -31.46 9.79 39.87
N CYS A 495 -30.58 9.95 40.84
CA CYS A 495 -30.12 11.26 41.30
C CYS A 495 -28.73 11.54 40.72
N LEU A 496 -28.53 12.75 40.22
CA LEU A 496 -27.31 13.16 39.53
C LEU A 496 -26.64 14.28 40.31
N TYR A 497 -25.38 14.10 40.67
CA TYR A 497 -24.59 15.10 41.38
C TYR A 497 -23.47 15.61 40.47
N CYS A 498 -23.40 16.93 40.32
CA CYS A 498 -22.33 17.60 39.60
C CYS A 498 -21.48 18.36 40.61
N GLN A 499 -20.22 17.96 40.78
CA GLN A 499 -19.27 18.65 41.64
C GLN A 499 -18.17 19.27 40.76
N PRO A 500 -17.94 20.59 40.83
CA PRO A 500 -16.81 21.21 40.14
C PRO A 500 -15.50 20.84 40.87
N PRO A 501 -14.42 20.59 40.13
CA PRO A 501 -13.12 20.38 40.76
C PRO A 501 -12.55 21.76 41.16
N ILE A 502 -12.23 21.93 42.44
CA ILE A 502 -11.52 23.08 43.05
C ILE A 502 -12.45 24.26 43.41
N LYS A 503 -12.24 24.81 44.62
CA LYS A 503 -12.92 25.99 45.18
C LYS A 503 -12.65 27.24 44.33
N GLU A 504 -13.41 27.44 43.27
CA GLU A 504 -13.66 28.75 42.69
C GLU A 504 -14.97 28.69 41.91
N SER A 505 -15.85 29.67 42.14
CA SER A 505 -17.17 29.75 41.54
C SER A 505 -17.06 30.02 40.04
N VAL A 506 -17.23 28.99 39.21
CA VAL A 506 -17.28 29.09 37.74
C VAL A 506 -18.73 28.85 37.25
N PRO A 507 -19.20 29.58 36.22
CA PRO A 507 -20.64 29.73 35.93
C PRO A 507 -21.28 28.44 35.42
N GLN A 508 -22.54 28.21 35.84
CA GLN A 508 -23.41 27.18 35.28
C GLN A 508 -23.57 27.38 33.76
N GLY A 509 -22.84 26.61 32.97
CA GLY A 509 -23.10 26.42 31.55
C GLY A 509 -24.24 25.42 31.34
N ASN A 510 -25.12 25.71 30.37
CA ASN A 510 -26.32 24.92 30.05
C ASN A 510 -25.98 23.48 29.66
N LEU A 511 -26.10 22.55 30.59
CA LEU A 511 -26.20 21.11 30.34
C LEU A 511 -27.69 20.75 30.29
N GLU A 512 -28.15 20.28 29.14
CA GLU A 512 -29.50 19.75 28.99
C GLU A 512 -29.43 18.23 29.08
N ILE A 513 -30.08 17.66 30.10
CA ILE A 513 -30.05 16.23 30.41
C ILE A 513 -31.46 15.68 30.22
N THR A 514 -31.60 14.70 29.33
CA THR A 514 -32.89 14.05 29.08
C THR A 514 -32.75 12.54 29.30
N ALA A 515 -33.62 11.95 30.12
CA ALA A 515 -33.67 10.52 30.37
C ALA A 515 -34.98 9.94 29.84
N THR A 516 -34.89 8.93 28.97
CA THR A 516 -36.05 8.30 28.33
C THR A 516 -36.03 6.79 28.56
N GLN A 517 -37.17 6.21 28.92
CA GLN A 517 -37.36 4.75 29.05
C GLN A 517 -37.66 4.13 27.70
N VAL A 518 -36.98 3.03 27.36
CA VAL A 518 -37.19 2.32 26.08
C VAL A 518 -37.23 0.79 26.33
N PRO A 519 -38.30 0.07 25.93
CA PRO A 519 -38.40 -1.39 26.02
C PRO A 519 -37.81 -2.10 24.77
N VAL A 520 -37.31 -3.34 24.92
CA VAL A 520 -36.62 -4.09 23.85
C VAL A 520 -37.55 -5.08 23.11
N PRO A 521 -37.53 -5.17 21.75
CA PRO A 521 -38.34 -6.14 20.98
C PRO A 521 -37.81 -7.59 21.01
N GLY A 522 -38.74 -8.55 21.00
CA GLY A 522 -38.56 -9.95 21.42
C GLY A 522 -37.54 -10.82 20.67
N ILE A 523 -36.78 -11.59 21.46
CA ILE A 523 -35.82 -12.62 21.02
C ILE A 523 -36.53 -13.99 21.05
N THR A 524 -36.59 -14.69 19.92
CA THR A 524 -37.08 -16.08 19.81
C THR A 524 -36.15 -17.09 20.49
N GLU A 525 -36.72 -18.14 21.09
CA GLU A 525 -36.12 -19.11 22.02
C GLU A 525 -34.87 -19.89 21.54
N GLY A 526 -34.46 -19.77 20.28
CA GLY A 526 -33.27 -20.44 19.74
C GLY A 526 -31.92 -19.92 20.25
N PHE A 527 -31.90 -18.81 21.01
CA PHE A 527 -30.66 -18.20 21.54
C PHE A 527 -30.32 -18.60 22.98
N LYS A 528 -31.11 -19.49 23.60
CA LYS A 528 -30.83 -20.00 24.96
C LYS A 528 -30.00 -21.29 24.89
N GLY A 529 -28.73 -21.16 24.49
CA GLY A 529 -27.70 -22.13 24.82
C GLY A 529 -27.25 -21.92 26.28
N SER A 530 -27.28 -22.97 27.09
CA SER A 530 -27.11 -22.96 28.55
C SER A 530 -25.81 -22.29 29.05
N ALA A 531 -25.95 -21.38 30.02
CA ALA A 531 -24.81 -20.80 30.75
C ALA A 531 -25.03 -20.86 32.26
N SER A 532 -25.12 -22.08 32.81
CA SER A 532 -24.81 -22.33 34.22
C SER A 532 -23.33 -22.67 34.34
N GLY A 533 -22.47 -21.67 34.52
CA GLY A 533 -21.03 -21.89 34.65
C GLY A 533 -20.24 -20.58 34.78
N LYS A 534 -19.46 -20.48 35.86
CA LYS A 534 -18.73 -19.30 36.35
C LYS A 534 -17.55 -18.90 35.42
N SER A 535 -17.64 -17.78 34.69
CA SER A 535 -16.48 -16.95 34.29
C SER A 535 -16.90 -15.59 33.71
N ALA A 536 -16.16 -14.51 34.02
CA ALA A 536 -16.39 -13.14 33.55
C ALA A 536 -16.32 -12.99 32.02
N LYS A 537 -15.54 -13.86 31.37
CA LYS A 537 -15.37 -13.96 29.92
C LYS A 537 -16.68 -14.22 29.17
N ARG A 538 -17.56 -15.08 29.71
CA ARG A 538 -18.86 -15.41 29.10
C ARG A 538 -19.90 -14.28 29.21
N SER A 539 -19.78 -13.38 30.19
CA SER A 539 -20.69 -12.22 30.34
C SER A 539 -20.37 -11.11 29.34
N GLN A 540 -19.08 -10.90 29.02
CA GLN A 540 -18.65 -9.98 27.95
C GLN A 540 -18.99 -10.52 26.56
N GLU A 541 -18.83 -11.83 26.33
CA GLU A 541 -19.28 -12.50 25.12
C GLU A 541 -20.81 -12.35 24.95
N TRP A 542 -21.60 -12.59 26.01
CA TRP A 542 -23.05 -12.43 25.96
C TRP A 542 -23.48 -10.98 25.66
N THR A 543 -22.85 -9.98 26.30
CA THR A 543 -23.17 -8.56 26.11
C THR A 543 -22.81 -8.08 24.70
N THR A 544 -21.66 -8.54 24.18
CA THR A 544 -21.19 -8.23 22.84
C THR A 544 -22.13 -8.80 21.78
N GLU A 545 -22.57 -10.05 21.93
CA GLU A 545 -23.49 -10.69 21.00
C GLU A 545 -24.90 -10.09 21.06
N TYR A 546 -25.35 -9.63 22.24
CA TYR A 546 -26.63 -8.94 22.39
C TYR A 546 -26.65 -7.57 21.67
N ILE A 547 -25.60 -6.75 21.80
CA ILE A 547 -25.52 -5.45 21.10
C ILE A 547 -25.39 -5.64 19.58
N LYS A 548 -24.61 -6.63 19.13
CA LYS A 548 -24.56 -7.00 17.71
C LYS A 548 -25.94 -7.43 17.17
N HIS A 549 -26.73 -8.15 17.97
CA HIS A 549 -28.09 -8.53 17.59
C HIS A 549 -29.03 -7.32 17.46
N LEU A 550 -28.89 -6.32 18.33
CA LEU A 550 -29.67 -5.08 18.24
C LEU A 550 -29.29 -4.23 17.01
N ILE A 551 -28.00 -4.18 16.66
CA ILE A 551 -27.50 -3.56 15.42
C ILE A 551 -28.05 -4.31 14.19
N PHE A 552 -28.01 -5.65 14.19
CA PHE A 552 -28.52 -6.47 13.08
C PHE A 552 -30.04 -6.31 12.84
N LYS A 553 -30.79 -5.91 13.86
CA LYS A 553 -32.24 -5.69 13.79
C LYS A 553 -32.62 -4.22 13.56
N ASP A 554 -31.64 -3.35 13.27
CA ASP A 554 -31.81 -1.89 13.07
C ASP A 554 -32.44 -1.15 14.28
N TYR A 555 -32.35 -1.71 15.49
CA TYR A 555 -32.85 -1.04 16.70
C TYR A 555 -31.84 -0.06 17.30
N VAL A 556 -30.58 -0.17 16.90
CA VAL A 556 -29.47 0.68 17.33
C VAL A 556 -28.67 1.06 16.10
N ASP A 557 -28.42 2.36 15.92
CA ASP A 557 -27.56 2.85 14.84
C ASP A 557 -26.11 2.39 15.09
N PRO A 558 -25.49 1.61 14.18
CA PRO A 558 -24.12 1.12 14.35
C PRO A 558 -23.07 2.24 14.41
N VAL A 559 -23.40 3.48 14.01
CA VAL A 559 -22.49 4.62 14.16
C VAL A 559 -22.58 5.27 15.54
N ALA A 560 -23.58 4.91 16.34
CA ALA A 560 -23.84 5.51 17.66
C ALA A 560 -23.26 4.70 18.84
N ILE A 561 -22.78 3.48 18.62
CA ILE A 561 -22.20 2.61 19.67
C ILE A 561 -20.95 1.89 19.16
N GLU A 562 -19.86 1.98 19.93
CA GLU A 562 -18.66 1.15 19.74
C GLU A 562 -18.61 0.06 20.81
N ILE A 563 -18.56 -1.21 20.39
CA ILE A 563 -18.46 -2.37 21.31
C ILE A 563 -16.99 -2.71 21.50
N VAL A 564 -16.43 -2.38 22.66
CA VAL A 564 -15.05 -2.71 23.02
C VAL A 564 -15.04 -3.93 23.92
N GLN A 565 -14.59 -5.07 23.41
CA GLN A 565 -14.51 -6.33 24.14
C GLN A 565 -13.10 -6.49 24.74
N SER A 566 -12.97 -6.27 26.05
CA SER A 566 -11.68 -6.42 26.74
C SER A 566 -11.40 -7.89 27.01
N VAL A 567 -10.46 -8.50 26.29
CA VAL A 567 -9.92 -9.82 26.65
C VAL A 567 -8.88 -9.61 27.75
N PHE A 568 -9.20 -9.96 28.99
CA PHE A 568 -8.21 -10.16 30.05
C PHE A 568 -7.69 -11.60 29.98
N PRO A 569 -6.37 -11.82 29.90
CA PRO A 569 -5.76 -13.05 30.38
C PRO A 569 -5.40 -12.91 31.86
N ASP A 570 -5.84 -13.92 32.63
CA ASP A 570 -5.56 -14.15 34.05
C ASP A 570 -4.05 -14.31 34.34
N LEU A 571 -3.69 -14.14 35.62
CA LEU A 571 -2.40 -14.46 36.28
C LEU A 571 -1.48 -15.48 35.59
#